data_AF-A0A4Z2ED49-F1
#
_entry.id   AF-A0A4Z2ED49-F1
#
_cell.length_a   1.000
_cell.length_b   1.000
_cell.length_c   1.000
_cell.angle_alpha   90.00
_cell.angle_beta   90.00
_cell.angle_gamma   90.00
#
_symmetry.space_group_name_H-M   'P 1'
#
loop_
_entity.id
_entity.type
_entity.pdbx_description
1 polymer ?
#
loop_
_entity_poly.entity_id
_entity_poly.type
_entity_poly.pdbx_seq_one_letter_code
_entity_poly.pdbx_strand_id
1 'polypeptide(L)'
;MKKGRKEGMKEGRLGGLDGGLQQYVASFQRQQVDGRRLLAASHQELLALGLKRVGHQELLLEAVELLGALNCGVQKDHLTTLIGRMRAAHHDLAASVSQRRKNPAYHHKVSHQPSNDFLTAVVELIGAAKSLLGWLDG
;
A
#
# COMPACT_ATOMS: atom_id res chain seq x y z
N MET A 1 -28.47 29.27 -25.93
CA MET A 1 -27.17 29.57 -25.32
C MET A 1 -27.23 29.35 -23.80
N LYS A 2 -26.84 28.18 -23.28
CA LYS A 2 -26.49 27.98 -21.85
C LYS A 2 -25.38 26.93 -21.71
N LYS A 3 -24.17 27.49 -21.67
CA LYS A 3 -22.94 27.13 -20.94
C LYS A 3 -22.84 25.70 -20.39
N GLY A 4 -21.95 24.92 -21.00
CA GLY A 4 -21.49 23.62 -20.51
C GLY A 4 -20.71 23.73 -19.19
N ARG A 5 -20.97 22.77 -18.31
CA ARG A 5 -20.29 22.56 -17.04
C ARG A 5 -19.10 21.64 -17.32
N LYS A 6 -17.89 22.20 -17.41
CA LYS A 6 -16.66 21.39 -17.40
C LYS A 6 -16.30 21.11 -15.95
N GLU A 7 -16.43 19.85 -15.56
CA GLU A 7 -15.91 19.35 -14.28
C GLU A 7 -14.38 19.44 -14.29
N GLY A 8 -13.84 20.10 -13.27
CA GLY A 8 -12.41 20.24 -13.07
C GLY A 8 -11.81 18.93 -12.58
N MET A 9 -11.06 18.28 -13.47
CA MET A 9 -10.18 17.18 -13.12
C MET A 9 -9.03 17.75 -12.28
N LYS A 10 -8.92 17.31 -11.03
CA LYS A 10 -7.90 17.78 -10.09
C LYS A 10 -6.52 17.29 -10.55
N GLU A 11 -5.73 18.22 -11.07
CA GLU A 11 -4.32 18.01 -11.40
C GLU A 11 -3.53 17.74 -10.12
N GLY A 12 -3.10 16.48 -9.94
CA GLY A 12 -1.96 16.16 -9.10
C GLY A 12 -0.74 16.85 -9.69
N ARG A 13 -0.32 17.96 -9.06
CA ARG A 13 0.68 18.89 -9.57
C ARG A 13 2.00 18.14 -9.84
N LEU A 14 2.47 18.19 -11.10
CA LEU A 14 3.80 17.77 -11.56
C LEU A 14 4.96 18.62 -10.94
N GLY A 15 4.76 19.19 -9.76
CA GLY A 15 5.61 20.20 -9.13
C GLY A 15 6.86 19.66 -8.42
N GLY A 16 7.12 18.35 -8.49
CA GLY A 16 8.32 17.73 -7.95
C GLY A 16 9.44 17.49 -8.98
N LEU A 17 9.20 17.85 -10.24
CA LEU A 17 10.19 17.70 -11.32
C LEU A 17 11.24 18.82 -11.21
N ASP A 18 12.52 18.44 -11.26
CA ASP A 18 13.66 19.36 -11.29
C ASP A 18 13.48 20.44 -12.37
N GLY A 19 14.07 21.62 -12.18
CA GLY A 19 13.89 22.79 -13.05
C GLY A 19 14.18 22.50 -14.53
N GLY A 20 15.05 21.53 -14.84
CA GLY A 20 15.34 21.06 -16.20
C GLY A 20 14.20 20.27 -16.86
N LEU A 21 13.28 19.69 -16.10
CA LEU A 21 12.17 18.87 -16.59
C LEU A 21 10.84 19.64 -16.67
N GLN A 22 10.72 20.81 -16.03
CA GLN A 22 9.52 21.66 -16.11
C GLN A 22 9.12 22.00 -17.56
N GLN A 23 10.09 22.13 -18.47
CA GLN A 23 9.82 22.42 -19.88
C GLN A 23 8.97 21.35 -20.60
N TYR A 24 8.88 20.13 -20.06
CA TYR A 24 8.11 19.02 -20.65
C TYR A 24 6.68 18.90 -20.11
N VAL A 25 6.36 19.57 -19.00
CA VAL A 25 5.04 19.51 -18.35
C VAL A 25 3.92 19.89 -19.32
N ALA A 26 4.10 20.97 -20.10
CA ALA A 26 3.12 21.40 -21.09
C ALA A 26 2.97 20.41 -22.26
N SER A 27 4.01 19.64 -22.61
CA SER A 27 3.90 18.57 -23.61
C SER A 27 3.15 17.36 -23.05
N PHE A 28 3.44 16.94 -21.82
CA PHE A 28 2.71 15.85 -21.16
C PHE A 28 1.23 16.16 -20.98
N GLN A 29 0.90 17.39 -20.56
CA GLN A 29 -0.49 17.84 -20.43
C GLN A 29 -1.22 17.85 -21.79
N ARG A 30 -0.59 18.38 -22.85
CA ARG A 30 -1.19 18.37 -24.21
C ARG A 30 -1.43 16.95 -24.74
N GLN A 31 -0.53 16.02 -24.43
CA GLN A 31 -0.65 14.62 -24.84
C GLN A 31 -1.46 13.77 -23.85
N GLN A 32 -2.04 14.38 -22.82
CA GLN A 32 -2.84 13.71 -21.77
C GLN A 32 -2.13 12.50 -21.18
N VAL A 33 -0.83 12.64 -20.91
CA VAL A 33 -0.04 11.62 -20.22
C VAL A 33 -0.42 11.66 -18.74
N ASP A 34 -1.06 10.60 -18.27
CA ASP A 34 -1.35 10.45 -16.86
C ASP A 34 -0.13 9.88 -16.11
N GLY A 35 -0.20 9.91 -14.78
CA GLY A 35 0.89 9.40 -13.93
C GLY A 35 1.21 7.94 -14.24
N ARG A 36 0.22 7.12 -14.57
CA ARG A 36 0.42 5.68 -14.84
C ARG A 36 1.18 5.45 -16.14
N ARG A 37 0.85 6.18 -17.22
CA ARG A 37 1.61 6.13 -18.47
C ARG A 37 3.01 6.68 -18.30
N LEU A 38 3.20 7.74 -17.52
CA LEU A 38 4.53 8.30 -17.28
C LEU A 38 5.43 7.34 -16.49
N LEU A 39 4.87 6.67 -15.49
CA LEU A 39 5.56 5.66 -14.67
C LEU A 39 5.87 4.36 -15.44
N ALA A 40 5.15 4.08 -16.54
CA ALA A 40 5.37 2.91 -17.39
C ALA A 40 6.17 3.22 -18.66
N ALA A 41 6.61 4.47 -18.85
CA ALA A 41 7.21 4.92 -20.09
C ALA A 41 8.62 4.35 -20.28
N SER A 42 8.87 3.78 -21.46
CA SER A 42 10.18 3.42 -21.97
C SER A 42 10.92 4.63 -22.57
N HIS A 43 12.22 4.49 -22.81
CA HIS A 43 13.01 5.48 -23.56
C HIS A 43 12.33 5.88 -24.88
N GLN A 44 11.77 4.91 -25.62
CA GLN A 44 11.12 5.15 -26.90
C GLN A 44 9.81 5.94 -26.75
N GLU A 45 9.06 5.69 -25.69
CA GLU A 45 7.85 6.46 -25.37
C GLU A 45 8.20 7.87 -24.91
N LEU A 46 9.23 8.05 -24.08
CA LEU A 46 9.71 9.38 -23.69
C LEU A 46 10.17 10.21 -24.89
N LEU A 47 10.82 9.58 -25.88
CA LEU A 47 11.13 10.21 -27.17
C LEU A 47 9.87 10.67 -27.90
N ALA A 48 8.84 9.83 -27.98
CA ALA A 48 7.57 10.15 -28.63
C ALA A 48 6.79 11.26 -27.90
N LEU A 49 6.94 11.34 -26.57
CA LEU A 49 6.40 12.42 -25.73
C LEU A 49 7.19 13.74 -25.84
N GLY A 50 8.33 13.74 -26.55
CA GLY A 50 9.14 14.92 -26.81
C GLY A 50 10.29 15.14 -25.82
N LEU A 51 10.53 14.25 -24.86
CA LEU A 51 11.79 14.20 -24.13
C LEU A 51 12.86 13.64 -25.06
N LYS A 52 13.55 14.50 -25.79
CA LYS A 52 14.60 14.08 -26.74
C LYS A 52 16.00 14.00 -26.17
N ARG A 53 16.25 14.64 -25.01
CA ARG A 53 17.56 14.63 -24.37
C ARG A 53 17.73 13.36 -23.57
N VAL A 54 18.75 12.56 -23.91
CA VAL A 54 19.04 11.28 -23.24
C VAL A 54 19.20 11.47 -21.73
N GLY A 55 20.00 12.45 -21.28
CA GLY A 55 20.15 12.71 -19.84
C GLY A 55 18.85 13.08 -19.10
N HIS A 56 17.86 13.68 -19.78
CA HIS A 56 16.55 13.94 -19.16
C HIS A 56 15.66 12.69 -19.11
N GLN A 57 15.81 11.79 -20.08
CA GLN A 57 15.14 10.48 -20.05
C GLN A 57 15.69 9.63 -18.90
N GLU A 58 17.02 9.59 -18.77
CA GLU A 58 17.70 8.86 -17.70
C GLU A 58 17.25 9.35 -16.32
N LEU A 59 17.24 10.66 -16.07
CA LEU A 59 16.75 11.23 -14.81
C LEU A 59 15.30 10.84 -14.49
N LEU A 60 14.42 10.82 -15.50
CA LEU A 60 13.03 10.47 -15.30
C LEU A 60 12.89 8.97 -15.00
N LEU A 61 13.59 8.12 -15.76
CA LEU A 61 13.57 6.67 -15.55
C LEU A 61 14.18 6.29 -14.20
N GLU A 62 15.28 6.92 -13.78
CA GLU A 62 15.87 6.73 -12.46
C GLU A 62 14.89 7.14 -11.35
N ALA A 63 14.17 8.26 -11.51
CA ALA A 63 13.14 8.66 -10.57
C ALA A 63 11.97 7.64 -10.48
N VAL A 64 11.59 7.03 -11.62
CA VAL A 64 10.59 5.96 -11.68
C VAL A 64 11.09 4.70 -10.97
N GLU A 65 12.34 4.30 -11.22
CA GLU A 65 12.98 3.16 -10.57
C GLU A 65 13.08 3.35 -9.05
N LEU A 66 13.52 4.53 -8.59
CA LEU A 66 13.60 4.89 -7.18
C LEU A 66 12.22 4.90 -6.52
N LEU A 67 11.20 5.44 -7.18
CA LEU A 67 9.82 5.38 -6.67
C LEU A 67 9.32 3.93 -6.59
N GLY A 68 9.67 3.09 -7.57
CA GLY A 68 9.38 1.66 -7.56
C GLY A 68 10.05 0.96 -6.38
N ALA A 69 11.34 1.18 -6.17
CA ALA A 69 12.09 0.62 -5.04
C ALA A 69 11.52 1.08 -3.69
N LEU A 70 11.16 2.36 -3.55
CA LEU A 70 10.52 2.90 -2.36
C LEU A 70 9.15 2.26 -2.11
N ASN A 71 8.32 2.16 -3.14
CA ASN A 71 7.00 1.55 -3.05
C ASN A 71 7.09 0.07 -2.65
N CYS A 72 8.03 -0.68 -3.23
CA CYS A 72 8.32 -2.06 -2.84
C CYS A 72 8.80 -2.15 -1.38
N GLY A 73 9.64 -1.22 -0.93
CA GLY A 73 10.08 -1.13 0.47
C GLY A 73 8.91 -0.90 1.43
N VAL A 74 8.07 0.10 1.16
CA VAL A 74 6.88 0.40 1.98
C VAL A 74 5.91 -0.77 2.01
N GLN A 75 5.65 -1.41 0.86
CA GLN A 75 4.82 -2.61 0.79
C GLN A 75 5.39 -3.76 1.63
N LYS A 76 6.70 -3.99 1.57
CA LYS A 76 7.38 -5.01 2.36
C LYS A 76 7.31 -4.72 3.86
N ASP A 77 7.49 -3.47 4.28
CA ASP A 77 7.41 -3.06 5.69
C ASP A 77 5.98 -3.20 6.22
N HIS A 78 4.98 -2.84 5.40
CA HIS A 78 3.57 -3.02 5.73
C HIS A 78 3.22 -4.51 5.89
N LEU A 79 3.62 -5.35 4.94
CA LEU A 79 3.42 -6.80 5.01
C LEU A 79 4.11 -7.39 6.25
N THR A 80 5.34 -6.96 6.54
CA THR A 80 6.10 -7.39 7.73
C THR A 80 5.34 -7.04 9.01
N THR A 81 4.77 -5.84 9.08
CA THR A 81 3.95 -5.38 10.22
C THR A 81 2.69 -6.23 10.37
N LEU A 82 1.97 -6.51 9.28
CA LEU A 82 0.76 -7.34 9.30
C LEU A 82 1.06 -8.77 9.76
N ILE A 83 2.11 -9.39 9.24
CA ILE A 83 2.58 -10.72 9.66
C ILE A 83 2.98 -10.71 11.14
N GLY A 84 3.68 -9.66 11.59
CA GLY A 84 4.05 -9.50 13.00
C GLY A 84 2.83 -9.47 13.92
N ARG A 85 1.81 -8.67 13.57
CA ARG A 85 0.54 -8.62 14.32
C ARG A 85 -0.20 -9.95 14.34
N MET A 86 -0.25 -10.65 13.22
CA MET A 86 -0.88 -11.98 13.14
C MET A 86 -0.14 -13.00 14.00
N ARG A 87 1.20 -12.98 14.01
CA ARG A 87 2.01 -13.86 14.87
C ARG A 87 1.79 -13.57 16.35
N ALA A 88 1.74 -12.30 16.74
CA ALA A 88 1.46 -11.90 18.12
C ALA A 88 0.08 -12.40 18.58
N ALA A 89 -0.98 -12.10 17.81
CA ALA A 89 -2.33 -12.54 18.14
C ALA A 89 -2.47 -14.07 18.23
N HIS A 90 -1.77 -14.80 17.35
CA HIS A 90 -1.71 -16.27 17.42
C HIS A 90 -1.03 -16.75 18.71
N HIS A 91 0.09 -16.13 19.09
CA HIS A 91 0.82 -16.47 20.32
C HIS A 91 -0.05 -16.22 21.56
N ASP A 92 -0.76 -15.10 21.61
CA ASP A 92 -1.63 -14.73 22.75
C ASP A 92 -2.83 -15.67 22.88
N LEU A 93 -3.41 -16.09 21.75
CA LEU A 93 -4.43 -17.13 21.73
C LEU A 93 -3.88 -18.48 22.22
N ALA A 94 -2.70 -18.89 21.75
CA ALA A 94 -2.06 -20.14 22.17
C ALA A 94 -1.74 -20.15 23.66
N ALA A 95 -1.28 -19.02 24.21
CA ALA A 95 -1.07 -18.81 25.64
C ALA A 95 -2.39 -18.94 26.42
N SER A 96 -3.45 -18.26 25.96
CA SER A 96 -4.79 -18.32 26.56
C SER A 96 -5.38 -19.73 26.59
N VAL A 97 -5.21 -20.50 25.50
CA VAL A 97 -5.62 -21.91 25.42
C VAL A 97 -4.81 -22.77 26.38
N SER A 98 -3.50 -22.56 26.44
CA SER A 98 -2.60 -23.33 27.31
C SER A 98 -2.90 -23.08 28.79
N GLN A 99 -3.17 -21.82 29.17
CA GLN A 99 -3.55 -21.44 30.52
C GLN A 99 -4.90 -22.07 30.93
N ARG A 100 -5.86 -22.14 30.00
CA ARG A 100 -7.12 -22.86 30.24
C ARG A 100 -6.90 -24.36 30.50
N ARG A 101 -6.01 -25.01 29.73
CA ARG A 101 -5.70 -26.44 29.90
C ARG A 101 -5.00 -26.77 31.22
N LYS A 102 -4.23 -25.83 31.78
CA LYS A 102 -3.45 -26.01 33.02
C LYS A 102 -4.24 -25.69 34.30
N ASN A 103 -5.45 -25.13 34.21
CA ASN A 103 -6.22 -24.72 35.38
C ASN A 103 -7.02 -25.89 35.99
N PRO A 104 -6.68 -26.39 37.20
CA PRO A 104 -7.35 -27.53 37.83
C PRO A 104 -8.80 -27.23 38.23
N ALA A 105 -9.15 -25.96 38.42
CA ALA A 105 -10.51 -25.52 38.76
C ALA A 105 -11.52 -25.70 37.61
N TYR A 106 -11.02 -25.98 36.39
CA TYR A 106 -11.85 -26.26 35.22
C TYR A 106 -12.51 -27.66 35.29
N HIS A 107 -11.98 -28.57 36.12
CA HIS A 107 -12.45 -29.95 36.19
C HIS A 107 -13.69 -30.12 37.09
N HIS A 108 -14.03 -29.13 37.93
CA HIS A 108 -15.04 -29.32 38.99
C HIS A 108 -16.25 -28.38 38.95
N LYS A 109 -16.31 -27.40 38.03
CA LYS A 109 -17.52 -26.56 37.89
C LYS A 109 -17.82 -26.24 36.44
N VAL A 110 -19.09 -26.48 36.10
CA VAL A 110 -19.83 -26.06 34.91
C VAL A 110 -19.62 -24.57 34.65
N SER A 111 -18.53 -24.20 33.99
CA SER A 111 -18.38 -22.90 33.33
C SER A 111 -18.07 -23.19 31.88
N HIS A 112 -19.13 -23.37 31.09
CA HIS A 112 -19.05 -23.57 29.63
C HIS A 112 -18.64 -22.30 28.88
N GLN A 113 -18.43 -21.17 29.57
CA GLN A 113 -18.20 -19.88 28.95
C GLN A 113 -16.70 -19.57 28.82
N PRO A 114 -16.21 -19.26 27.62
CA PRO A 114 -14.83 -18.84 27.42
C PRO A 114 -14.51 -17.54 28.20
N SER A 115 -13.28 -17.44 28.72
CA SER A 115 -12.78 -16.22 29.37
C SER A 115 -12.76 -15.04 28.41
N ASN A 116 -12.90 -13.82 28.95
CA ASN A 116 -12.83 -12.59 28.16
C ASN A 116 -11.49 -12.48 27.40
N ASP A 117 -10.38 -12.82 28.04
CA ASP A 117 -9.04 -12.83 27.42
C ASP A 117 -8.98 -13.76 26.19
N PHE A 118 -9.63 -14.93 26.27
CA PHE A 118 -9.69 -15.85 25.14
C PHE A 118 -10.53 -15.29 24.00
N LEU A 119 -11.69 -14.69 24.32
CA LEU A 119 -12.54 -14.07 23.30
C LEU A 119 -11.84 -12.88 22.63
N THR A 120 -11.13 -12.07 23.41
CA THR A 120 -10.30 -10.96 22.92
C THR A 120 -9.20 -11.48 22.00
N ALA A 121 -8.43 -12.49 22.42
CA ALA A 121 -7.39 -13.08 21.58
C ALA A 121 -7.92 -13.67 20.26
N VAL A 122 -9.13 -14.28 20.28
CA VAL A 122 -9.80 -14.76 19.05
C VAL A 122 -10.18 -13.60 18.13
N VAL A 123 -10.78 -12.53 18.67
CA VAL A 123 -11.18 -11.35 17.89
C VAL A 123 -9.96 -10.65 17.29
N GLU A 124 -8.87 -10.51 18.05
CA GLU A 124 -7.62 -9.92 17.59
C GLU A 124 -6.97 -10.75 16.48
N LEU A 125 -6.97 -12.08 16.59
CA LEU A 125 -6.46 -12.97 15.55
C LEU A 125 -7.28 -12.88 14.27
N ILE A 126 -8.61 -12.87 14.38
CA ILE A 126 -9.51 -12.69 13.22
C ILE A 126 -9.27 -11.32 12.58
N GLY A 127 -9.11 -10.27 13.39
CA GLY A 127 -8.80 -8.92 12.92
C GLY A 127 -7.49 -8.87 12.15
N ALA A 128 -6.42 -9.43 12.71
CA ALA A 128 -5.12 -9.50 12.05
C ALA A 128 -5.16 -10.30 10.74
N ALA A 129 -5.85 -11.44 10.72
CA ALA A 129 -6.02 -12.27 9.54
C ALA A 129 -6.81 -11.54 8.44
N LYS A 130 -7.91 -10.85 8.79
CA LYS A 130 -8.68 -10.03 7.84
C LYS A 130 -7.85 -8.89 7.26
N SER A 131 -7.06 -8.19 8.08
CA SER A 131 -6.17 -7.13 7.59
C SER A 131 -5.09 -7.65 6.65
N LEU A 132 -4.52 -8.84 6.92
CA LEU A 132 -3.55 -9.47 6.04
C LEU A 132 -4.17 -9.91 4.71
N LEU A 133 -5.34 -10.55 4.76
CA LEU A 133 -6.08 -10.96 3.56
C LEU A 133 -6.48 -9.75 2.71
N GLY A 134 -7.00 -8.68 3.33
CA GLY A 134 -7.36 -7.46 2.61
C GLY A 134 -6.17 -6.76 1.96
N TRP A 135 -4.96 -6.95 2.49
CA TRP A 135 -3.73 -6.47 1.84
C TRP A 135 -3.30 -7.34 0.64
N LEU A 136 -3.56 -8.66 0.70
CA LEU A 136 -3.24 -9.60 -0.40
C LEU A 136 -4.26 -9.55 -1.56
N ASP A 137 -5.49 -9.13 -1.27
CA ASP A 137 -6.60 -9.05 -2.24
C ASP A 137 -6.64 -7.72 -3.01
N GLY A 138 -5.81 -6.73 -2.62
CA GLY A 138 -5.70 -5.42 -3.24
C GLY A 138 -4.54 -5.31 -4.21
#